data_AF-N9DLJ5-F1
#
_entry.id   AF-N9DLJ5-F1
#
_cell.length_a   1.000
_cell.length_b   1.000
_cell.length_c   1.000
_cell.angle_alpha   90.00
_cell.angle_beta   90.00
_cell.angle_gamma   90.00
#
_symmetry.space_group_name_H-M   'P 1'
#
loop_
_entity.id
_entity.type
_entity.pdbx_description
1 polymer ?
#
loop_
_entity_poly.entity_id
_entity_poly.type
_entity_poly.pdbx_seq_one_letter_code
_entity_poly.pdbx_strand_id
1 'polypeptide(L)'
;MGIRKNRFKAAKTVSFVYNSGMHLKCIDNKANNSIERIKTMTDHLRSKFENLELNAGHGKVSAFMSMSLGLLSICAALCFLFPSVLTTPELRPLYSRHYEVFYYCLLAGIFIGAGFGAYSAIIKQNRYGFYGLCFSLIAVVLGCGLIQAPALPALPFYAGFDYFVITLIILGTVFIPLEGFFAKNKDQKLLRVGWVTDMKYFMFSHVGIQLFSFLTVMPIQYWITHLPHNPIVPYVQAQPIWLQFIELLIVVDFTTYWLHRAMHEVNFLWRFHAIHHSSEHMDWLASSRLHIVEVIMTRFIATLPIFLLGFHTSAVFAYLVFISFHAIFIHSNVRFRFPYLRWLIATPEFHHWHHSSEKPAIDKNYAAFIPLYDVVFKSVYMPNHLASIYGTVGYKIPNSFVKQFTWPFKRYVNKLKKRFGKDSV
;
A
#
# COMPACT_ATOMS: atom_id res chain seq x y z
N MET A 1 -15.70 60.22 6.86
CA MET A 1 -16.11 58.86 6.40
C MET A 1 -15.03 58.34 5.46
N GLY A 2 -14.03 57.64 6.01
CA GLY A 2 -12.87 57.14 5.26
C GLY A 2 -12.95 55.63 5.11
N ILE A 3 -13.01 55.15 3.87
CA ILE A 3 -13.03 53.71 3.56
C ILE A 3 -11.60 53.24 3.31
N ARG A 4 -11.12 52.39 4.22
CA ARG A 4 -9.80 51.77 4.24
C ARG A 4 -9.61 50.80 3.06
N LYS A 5 -8.58 51.04 2.24
CA LYS A 5 -7.96 50.01 1.39
C LYS A 5 -7.03 49.15 2.26
N ASN A 6 -7.44 47.94 2.59
CA ASN A 6 -6.56 46.96 3.24
C ASN A 6 -5.55 46.40 2.22
N ARG A 7 -4.27 46.70 2.45
CA ARG A 7 -3.12 46.09 1.76
C ARG A 7 -2.95 44.65 2.25
N PHE A 8 -3.07 43.69 1.35
CA PHE A 8 -2.57 42.32 1.58
C PHE A 8 -1.05 42.36 1.67
N LYS A 9 -0.50 42.00 2.83
CA LYS A 9 0.93 41.76 3.02
C LYS A 9 1.31 40.46 2.31
N ALA A 10 2.14 40.57 1.28
CA ALA A 10 2.84 39.45 0.69
C ALA A 10 3.74 38.78 1.74
N ALA A 11 3.61 37.47 1.90
CA ALA A 11 4.50 36.66 2.71
C ALA A 11 5.87 36.59 2.01
N LYS A 12 6.93 36.90 2.77
CA LYS A 12 8.33 36.93 2.32
C LYS A 12 8.75 35.56 1.77
N THR A 13 9.10 35.53 0.50
CA THR A 13 9.94 34.50 -0.11
C THR A 13 11.30 34.51 0.57
N VAL A 14 11.70 33.40 1.19
CA VAL A 14 13.06 33.22 1.72
C VAL A 14 13.89 32.59 0.60
N SER A 15 14.61 33.42 -0.16
CA SER A 15 15.69 32.96 -1.04
C SER A 15 16.90 32.58 -0.18
N PHE A 16 17.30 31.31 -0.21
CA PHE A 16 18.61 30.89 0.25
C PHE A 16 19.56 30.82 -0.95
N VAL A 17 20.45 31.81 -1.03
CA VAL A 17 21.69 31.75 -1.80
C VAL A 17 22.65 30.89 -0.99
N TYR A 18 23.20 29.81 -1.56
CA TYR A 18 24.39 29.19 -1.00
C TYR A 18 25.45 28.96 -2.06
N ASN A 19 26.62 29.46 -1.69
CA ASN A 19 27.87 29.57 -2.41
C ASN A 19 28.54 28.19 -2.54
N SER A 20 29.24 28.00 -3.64
CA SER A 20 29.98 26.81 -4.03
C SER A 20 31.18 26.52 -3.13
N GLY A 21 31.39 25.22 -2.82
CA GLY A 21 32.68 24.65 -2.42
C GLY A 21 32.88 24.38 -0.93
N MET A 22 32.67 23.12 -0.48
CA MET A 22 33.45 22.53 0.60
C MET A 22 33.24 21.01 0.71
N HIS A 23 34.36 20.30 0.84
CA HIS A 23 34.50 18.86 1.05
C HIS A 23 33.60 18.29 2.15
N LEU A 24 32.85 17.23 1.84
CA LEU A 24 32.17 16.36 2.81
C LEU A 24 33.21 15.55 3.59
N LYS A 25 33.52 15.98 4.82
CA LYS A 25 34.15 15.12 5.84
C LYS A 25 33.08 14.24 6.49
N CYS A 26 33.30 12.93 6.47
CA CYS A 26 32.58 11.96 7.30
C CYS A 26 32.57 12.42 8.76
N ILE A 27 31.39 12.65 9.33
CA ILE A 27 31.23 12.84 10.77
C ILE A 27 31.15 11.45 11.40
N ASP A 28 32.17 11.18 12.21
CA ASP A 28 32.41 9.96 12.94
C ASP A 28 31.31 9.72 13.97
N ASN A 29 30.71 8.52 13.93
CA ASN A 29 29.48 8.18 14.65
C ASN A 29 29.80 7.51 15.99
N LYS A 30 30.59 8.17 16.83
CA LYS A 30 31.02 7.66 18.15
C LYS A 30 30.61 8.59 19.30
N ALA A 31 29.31 8.81 19.47
CA ALA A 31 28.76 9.36 20.72
C ALA A 31 27.25 9.10 20.81
N ASN A 32 26.84 7.83 20.94
CA ASN A 32 25.52 7.47 21.47
C ASN A 32 25.43 5.97 21.78
N ASN A 33 26.03 5.54 22.88
CA ASN A 33 25.84 4.21 23.46
C ASN A 33 25.55 4.35 24.94
N SER A 34 24.27 4.21 25.35
CA SER A 34 23.85 3.69 26.67
C SER A 34 22.32 3.74 26.89
N ILE A 35 21.53 3.37 25.88
CA ILE A 35 20.18 2.84 26.11
C ILE A 35 20.08 1.61 25.23
N GLU A 36 20.01 0.42 25.83
CA GLU A 36 19.59 -0.79 25.12
C GLU A 36 18.23 -0.49 24.46
N ARG A 37 18.25 -0.19 23.16
CA ARG A 37 17.01 -0.09 22.39
C ARG A 37 16.36 -1.46 22.47
N ILE A 38 15.22 -1.54 23.14
CA ILE A 38 14.29 -2.67 22.99
C ILE A 38 14.05 -2.81 21.48
N LYS A 39 14.70 -3.80 20.87
CA LYS A 39 14.52 -4.10 19.45
C LYS A 39 13.12 -4.67 19.32
N THR A 40 12.24 -3.94 18.63
CA THR A 40 10.89 -4.44 18.36
C THR A 40 10.99 -5.70 17.50
N MET A 41 9.97 -6.57 17.54
CA MET A 41 9.89 -7.74 16.63
C MET A 41 10.09 -7.32 15.16
N THR A 42 9.57 -6.14 14.77
CA THR A 42 9.81 -5.55 13.45
C THR A 42 11.29 -5.27 13.20
N ASP A 43 12.02 -4.69 14.16
CA ASP A 43 13.44 -4.40 14.00
C ASP A 43 14.26 -5.71 13.87
N HIS A 44 13.87 -6.77 14.59
CA HIS A 44 14.50 -8.10 14.45
C HIS A 44 14.28 -8.70 13.05
N LEU A 45 13.03 -8.78 12.59
CA LEU A 45 12.69 -9.32 11.27
C LEU A 45 13.42 -8.57 10.16
N ARG A 46 13.46 -7.24 10.24
CA ARG A 46 14.14 -6.41 9.24
C ARG A 46 15.64 -6.70 9.16
N SER A 47 16.30 -6.81 10.32
CA SER A 47 17.74 -7.14 10.36
C SER A 47 18.09 -8.51 9.75
N LYS A 48 17.12 -9.43 9.73
CA LYS A 48 17.30 -10.80 9.27
C LYS A 48 16.88 -11.01 7.81
N PHE A 49 15.90 -10.24 7.34
CA PHE A 49 15.21 -10.50 6.07
C PHE A 49 15.27 -9.37 5.03
N GLU A 50 15.74 -8.16 5.37
CA GLU A 50 15.91 -7.07 4.39
C GLU A 50 17.30 -7.11 3.73
N ASN A 51 17.36 -6.59 2.50
CA ASN A 51 18.54 -6.49 1.64
C ASN A 51 19.23 -7.84 1.35
N LEU A 52 18.47 -8.94 1.40
CA LEU A 52 18.98 -10.28 1.16
C LEU A 52 19.12 -10.58 -0.34
N GLU A 53 20.24 -11.19 -0.70
CA GLU A 53 20.43 -11.76 -2.03
C GLU A 53 19.89 -13.18 -2.10
N LEU A 54 18.91 -13.35 -2.98
CA LEU A 54 18.34 -14.65 -3.34
C LEU A 54 19.15 -15.28 -4.48
N ASN A 55 20.42 -15.58 -4.20
CA ASN A 55 21.30 -16.20 -5.20
C ASN A 55 20.94 -17.68 -5.37
N ALA A 56 20.92 -18.14 -6.61
CA ALA A 56 20.74 -19.56 -6.93
C ALA A 56 21.88 -20.42 -6.34
N GLY A 57 21.62 -21.72 -6.16
CA GLY A 57 22.65 -22.69 -5.75
C GLY A 57 22.89 -22.84 -4.25
N HIS A 58 22.57 -21.82 -3.43
CA HIS A 58 22.76 -21.85 -1.95
C HIS A 58 21.48 -22.23 -1.18
N GLY A 59 20.43 -22.68 -1.88
CA GLY A 59 19.13 -23.00 -1.27
C GLY A 59 18.34 -21.80 -0.74
N LYS A 60 18.85 -20.55 -0.85
CA LYS A 60 18.16 -19.35 -0.36
C LYS A 60 16.82 -19.09 -1.07
N VAL A 61 16.79 -19.25 -2.40
CA VAL A 61 15.55 -19.15 -3.19
C VAL A 61 14.55 -20.22 -2.73
N SER A 62 14.99 -21.47 -2.64
CA SER A 62 14.14 -22.58 -2.18
C SER A 62 13.64 -22.38 -0.75
N ALA A 63 14.48 -21.90 0.17
CA ALA A 63 14.06 -21.53 1.52
C ALA A 63 12.98 -20.43 1.51
N PHE A 64 13.18 -19.38 0.71
CA PHE A 64 12.21 -18.29 0.60
C PHE A 64 10.87 -18.77 0.03
N MET A 65 10.91 -19.58 -1.04
CA MET A 65 9.71 -20.19 -1.62
C MET A 65 9.00 -21.10 -0.62
N SER A 66 9.73 -21.95 0.09
CA SER A 66 9.19 -22.84 1.11
C SER A 66 8.53 -22.08 2.27
N MET A 67 9.21 -21.06 2.81
CA MET A 67 8.66 -20.24 3.88
C MET A 67 7.41 -19.47 3.43
N SER A 68 7.43 -18.90 2.22
CA SER A 68 6.31 -18.11 1.68
C SER A 68 5.10 -18.99 1.40
N LEU A 69 5.28 -20.10 0.68
CA LEU A 69 4.21 -21.05 0.39
C LEU A 69 3.66 -21.69 1.66
N GLY A 70 4.53 -22.12 2.58
CA GLY A 70 4.09 -22.68 3.87
C GLY A 70 3.24 -21.71 4.68
N LEU A 71 3.65 -20.44 4.77
CA LEU A 71 2.87 -19.41 5.48
C LEU A 71 1.53 -19.12 4.79
N LEU A 72 1.52 -19.00 3.46
CA LEU A 72 0.30 -18.80 2.67
C LEU A 72 -0.66 -20.00 2.81
N SER A 73 -0.13 -21.22 2.82
CA SER A 73 -0.91 -22.44 3.04
C SER A 73 -1.50 -22.51 4.44
N ILE A 74 -0.80 -22.06 5.49
CA ILE A 74 -1.38 -21.90 6.84
C ILE A 74 -2.56 -20.93 6.78
N CYS A 75 -2.37 -19.74 6.19
CA CYS A 75 -3.42 -18.74 6.08
C CYS A 75 -4.65 -19.27 5.30
N ALA A 76 -4.42 -19.97 4.20
CA ALA A 76 -5.47 -20.59 3.41
C ALA A 76 -6.19 -21.70 4.19
N ALA A 77 -5.46 -22.60 4.86
CA ALA A 77 -6.05 -23.65 5.70
C ALA A 77 -6.92 -23.06 6.83
N LEU A 78 -6.48 -21.96 7.46
CA LEU A 78 -7.29 -21.23 8.44
C LEU A 78 -8.58 -20.67 7.82
N CYS A 79 -8.53 -20.17 6.58
CA CYS A 79 -9.73 -19.71 5.87
C CYS A 79 -10.72 -20.84 5.61
N PHE A 80 -10.24 -22.05 5.32
CA PHE A 80 -11.08 -23.24 5.20
C PHE A 80 -11.67 -23.71 6.53
N LEU A 81 -10.92 -23.58 7.63
CA LEU A 81 -11.37 -23.97 8.98
C LEU A 81 -12.39 -22.98 9.57
N PHE A 82 -12.21 -21.68 9.32
CA PHE A 82 -13.02 -20.61 9.88
C PHE A 82 -13.61 -19.67 8.80
N PRO A 83 -14.34 -20.20 7.80
CA PRO A 83 -14.77 -19.42 6.65
C PRO A 83 -15.72 -18.28 7.03
N SER A 84 -16.56 -18.44 8.06
CA SER A 84 -17.48 -17.38 8.52
C SER A 84 -16.76 -16.13 9.05
N VAL A 85 -15.53 -16.28 9.57
CA VAL A 85 -14.75 -15.21 10.22
C VAL A 85 -13.57 -14.75 9.37
N LEU A 86 -12.91 -15.64 8.63
CA LEU A 86 -11.65 -15.34 7.93
C LEU A 86 -11.80 -15.15 6.42
N THR A 87 -13.00 -15.32 5.88
CA THR A 87 -13.28 -15.09 4.46
C THR A 87 -14.25 -13.95 4.23
N THR A 88 -14.08 -13.30 3.09
CA THR A 88 -14.92 -12.21 2.61
C THR A 88 -16.27 -12.78 2.16
N PRO A 89 -17.42 -12.30 2.69
CA PRO A 89 -18.75 -12.85 2.39
C PRO A 89 -19.06 -12.95 0.89
N GLU A 90 -18.61 -11.98 0.11
CA GLU A 90 -18.83 -11.87 -1.32
C GLU A 90 -18.14 -12.99 -2.12
N LEU A 91 -17.05 -13.57 -1.59
CA LEU A 91 -16.28 -14.63 -2.24
C LEU A 91 -16.71 -16.04 -1.81
N ARG A 92 -17.46 -16.19 -0.72
CA ARG A 92 -17.92 -17.49 -0.21
C ARG A 92 -18.72 -18.31 -1.23
N PRO A 93 -19.67 -17.74 -2.00
CA PRO A 93 -20.37 -18.50 -3.03
C PRO A 93 -19.44 -19.07 -4.09
N LEU A 94 -18.36 -18.35 -4.44
CA LEU A 94 -17.34 -18.81 -5.37
C LEU A 94 -16.53 -19.98 -4.76
N TYR A 95 -16.15 -19.86 -3.49
CA TYR A 95 -15.43 -20.93 -2.78
C TYR A 95 -16.27 -22.19 -2.65
N SER A 96 -17.56 -22.08 -2.31
CA SER A 96 -18.46 -23.24 -2.23
C SER A 96 -18.67 -23.88 -3.60
N ARG A 97 -18.85 -23.09 -4.65
CA ARG A 97 -19.05 -23.59 -6.02
C ARG A 97 -17.81 -24.31 -6.58
N HIS A 98 -16.62 -23.81 -6.27
CA HIS A 98 -15.35 -24.33 -6.80
C HIS A 98 -14.45 -24.88 -5.70
N TYR A 99 -15.02 -25.51 -4.68
CA TYR A 99 -14.31 -25.99 -3.49
C TYR A 99 -13.07 -26.82 -3.85
N GLU A 100 -13.23 -27.80 -4.74
CA GLU A 100 -12.15 -28.69 -5.20
C GLU A 100 -10.96 -27.91 -5.76
N VAL A 101 -11.21 -26.84 -6.54
CA VAL A 101 -10.14 -26.02 -7.12
C VAL A 101 -9.31 -25.38 -6.02
N PHE A 102 -9.95 -24.70 -5.06
CA PHE A 102 -9.24 -24.03 -3.97
C PHE A 102 -8.56 -25.03 -3.03
N TYR A 103 -9.18 -26.19 -2.78
CA TYR A 103 -8.63 -27.23 -1.94
C TYR A 103 -7.37 -27.86 -2.58
N TYR A 104 -7.43 -28.23 -3.86
CA TYR A 104 -6.26 -28.74 -4.57
C TYR A 104 -5.16 -27.68 -4.74
N CYS A 105 -5.51 -26.40 -4.89
CA CYS A 105 -4.52 -25.33 -4.86
C CYS A 105 -3.79 -25.24 -3.50
N LEU A 106 -4.52 -25.39 -2.38
CA LEU A 106 -3.92 -25.45 -1.05
C LEU A 106 -2.96 -26.65 -0.94
N LEU A 107 -3.40 -27.86 -1.32
CA LEU A 107 -2.58 -29.06 -1.27
C LEU A 107 -1.32 -28.94 -2.14
N ALA A 108 -1.46 -28.40 -3.36
CA ALA A 108 -0.33 -28.15 -4.25
C ALA A 108 0.67 -27.15 -3.62
N GLY A 109 0.18 -26.07 -3.01
CA GLY A 109 1.01 -25.10 -2.31
C GLY A 109 1.81 -25.72 -1.16
N ILE A 110 1.16 -26.56 -0.34
CA ILE A 110 1.80 -27.31 0.74
C ILE A 110 2.87 -28.24 0.18
N PHE A 111 2.54 -29.03 -0.84
CA PHE A 111 3.44 -30.03 -1.40
C PHE A 111 4.68 -29.38 -2.04
N ILE A 112 4.49 -28.34 -2.85
CA ILE A 112 5.57 -27.59 -3.48
C ILE A 112 6.41 -26.88 -2.40
N GLY A 113 5.77 -26.27 -1.41
CA GLY A 113 6.43 -25.63 -0.27
C GLY A 113 7.30 -26.60 0.53
N ALA A 114 6.78 -27.79 0.82
CA ALA A 114 7.51 -28.86 1.49
C ALA A 114 8.67 -29.38 0.65
N GLY A 115 8.50 -29.56 -0.67
CA GLY A 115 9.55 -29.98 -1.59
C GLY A 115 10.73 -29.00 -1.61
N PHE A 116 10.46 -27.70 -1.76
CA PHE A 116 11.50 -26.66 -1.66
C PHE A 116 12.15 -26.62 -0.27
N GLY A 117 11.37 -26.85 0.78
CA GLY A 117 11.84 -26.89 2.16
C GLY A 117 12.79 -28.04 2.41
N ALA A 118 12.44 -29.25 1.96
CA ALA A 118 13.27 -30.45 2.02
C ALA A 118 14.57 -30.26 1.25
N TYR A 119 14.51 -29.77 0.02
CA TYR A 119 15.71 -29.47 -0.76
C TYR A 119 16.61 -28.45 -0.04
N SER A 120 16.03 -27.35 0.45
CA SER A 120 16.80 -26.32 1.13
C SER A 120 17.37 -26.79 2.48
N ALA A 121 16.60 -27.52 3.28
CA ALA A 121 16.97 -27.95 4.62
C ALA A 121 17.94 -29.12 4.60
N ILE A 122 17.66 -30.14 3.80
CA ILE A 122 18.39 -31.41 3.79
C ILE A 122 19.58 -31.32 2.84
N ILE A 123 19.38 -30.87 1.60
CA ILE A 123 20.45 -30.85 0.60
C ILE A 123 21.35 -29.63 0.79
N LYS A 124 20.77 -28.46 1.03
CA LYS A 124 21.53 -27.20 1.19
C LYS A 124 21.81 -26.81 2.64
N GLN A 125 21.43 -27.65 3.61
CA GLN A 125 21.70 -27.46 5.05
C GLN A 125 21.30 -26.05 5.55
N ASN A 126 20.24 -25.51 4.96
CA ASN A 126 19.77 -24.16 5.26
C ASN A 126 18.57 -24.22 6.23
N ARG A 127 18.79 -23.72 7.45
CA ARG A 127 17.79 -23.65 8.53
C ARG A 127 16.46 -23.00 8.14
N TYR A 128 16.45 -22.07 7.19
CA TYR A 128 15.20 -21.43 6.75
C TYR A 128 14.32 -22.37 5.93
N GLY A 129 14.93 -23.32 5.21
CA GLY A 129 14.20 -24.42 4.58
C GLY A 129 13.51 -25.31 5.61
N PHE A 130 14.14 -25.53 6.77
CA PHE A 130 13.53 -26.28 7.87
C PHE A 130 12.32 -25.57 8.45
N TYR A 131 12.40 -24.24 8.65
CA TYR A 131 11.21 -23.47 9.06
C TYR A 131 10.07 -23.53 8.04
N GLY A 132 10.40 -23.50 6.74
CA GLY A 132 9.41 -23.70 5.67
C GLY A 132 8.75 -25.08 5.69
N LEU A 133 9.52 -26.14 5.99
CA LEU A 133 8.97 -27.48 6.24
C LEU A 133 8.01 -27.49 7.43
N CYS A 134 8.39 -26.88 8.55
CA CYS A 134 7.53 -26.78 9.73
C CYS A 134 6.21 -26.06 9.40
N PHE A 135 6.25 -24.97 8.63
CA PHE A 135 5.03 -24.29 8.19
C PHE A 135 4.16 -25.16 7.29
N SER A 136 4.78 -25.89 6.36
CA SER A 136 4.05 -26.82 5.50
C SER A 136 3.40 -27.95 6.31
N LEU A 137 4.09 -28.49 7.31
CA LEU A 137 3.54 -29.50 8.22
C LEU A 137 2.35 -28.97 9.03
N ILE A 138 2.46 -27.75 9.57
CA ILE A 138 1.35 -27.09 10.26
C ILE A 138 0.15 -26.94 9.30
N ALA A 139 0.40 -26.51 8.05
CA ALA A 139 -0.65 -26.38 7.05
C ALA A 139 -1.31 -27.73 6.71
N VAL A 140 -0.54 -28.84 6.65
CA VAL A 140 -1.10 -30.20 6.50
C VAL A 140 -2.02 -30.53 7.67
N VAL A 141 -1.55 -30.35 8.91
CA VAL A 141 -2.34 -30.67 10.11
C VAL A 141 -3.65 -29.88 10.12
N LEU A 142 -3.60 -28.60 9.78
CA LEU A 142 -4.80 -27.76 9.68
C LEU A 142 -5.69 -28.16 8.49
N GLY A 143 -5.11 -28.56 7.35
CA GLY A 143 -5.80 -28.91 6.12
C GLY A 143 -6.39 -30.33 6.07
N CYS A 144 -5.88 -31.26 6.87
CA CYS A 144 -6.34 -32.65 6.92
C CYS A 144 -7.75 -32.82 7.49
N GLY A 145 -8.26 -31.84 8.25
CA GLY A 145 -9.58 -31.87 8.88
C GLY A 145 -10.69 -31.18 8.10
N LEU A 146 -10.44 -30.76 6.85
CA LEU A 146 -11.38 -29.94 6.09
C LEU A 146 -12.53 -30.77 5.52
N ILE A 147 -13.67 -30.73 6.22
CA ILE A 147 -14.97 -31.24 5.74
C ILE A 147 -15.64 -30.14 4.92
N GLN A 148 -16.29 -30.53 3.81
CA GLN A 148 -17.03 -29.65 2.90
C GLN A 148 -17.76 -28.53 3.66
N ALA A 149 -17.42 -27.28 3.36
CA ALA A 149 -17.95 -26.12 4.08
C ALA A 149 -19.48 -26.05 3.87
N PRO A 150 -20.31 -26.16 4.93
CA PRO A 150 -21.73 -25.91 4.80
C PRO A 150 -21.98 -24.45 4.44
N ALA A 151 -23.15 -24.15 3.88
CA ALA A 151 -23.61 -22.78 3.70
C ALA A 151 -23.74 -22.09 5.06
N LEU A 152 -22.69 -21.38 5.49
CA LEU A 152 -22.63 -20.76 6.81
C LEU A 152 -23.25 -19.34 6.76
N PRO A 153 -23.97 -18.94 7.80
CA PRO A 153 -24.53 -17.60 7.89
C PRO A 153 -23.42 -16.54 7.90
N ALA A 154 -23.70 -15.39 7.27
CA ALA A 154 -22.81 -14.23 7.34
C ALA A 154 -22.81 -13.66 8.76
N LEU A 155 -21.66 -13.73 9.44
CA LEU A 155 -21.46 -13.00 10.68
C LEU A 155 -21.33 -11.49 10.41
N PRO A 156 -21.73 -10.64 11.38
CA PRO A 156 -21.59 -9.18 11.26
C PRO A 156 -20.13 -8.74 11.19
N PHE A 157 -19.19 -9.57 11.63
CA PHE A 157 -17.76 -9.29 11.59
C PHE A 157 -16.97 -10.40 10.91
N TYR A 158 -16.02 -10.02 10.04
CA TYR A 158 -15.07 -10.87 9.34
C TYR A 158 -13.72 -10.14 9.15
N ALA A 159 -12.65 -10.92 9.05
CA ALA A 159 -11.32 -10.47 8.68
C ALA A 159 -11.02 -10.93 7.25
N GLY A 160 -10.56 -10.03 6.38
CA GLY A 160 -10.29 -10.31 4.96
C GLY A 160 -8.99 -11.09 4.73
N PHE A 161 -8.80 -12.21 5.43
CA PHE A 161 -7.59 -13.02 5.30
C PHE A 161 -7.47 -13.67 3.92
N ASP A 162 -8.59 -14.17 3.39
CA ASP A 162 -8.68 -14.68 2.03
C ASP A 162 -8.32 -13.61 0.99
N TYR A 163 -8.85 -12.40 1.15
CA TYR A 163 -8.57 -11.26 0.29
C TYR A 163 -7.09 -10.88 0.32
N PHE A 164 -6.46 -10.90 1.50
CA PHE A 164 -5.01 -10.73 1.64
C PHE A 164 -4.21 -11.79 0.87
N VAL A 165 -4.52 -13.09 1.08
CA VAL A 165 -3.79 -14.20 0.45
C VAL A 165 -3.93 -14.16 -1.07
N ILE A 166 -5.16 -14.05 -1.57
CA ILE A 166 -5.46 -14.05 -3.01
C ILE A 166 -4.79 -12.85 -3.69
N THR A 167 -4.95 -11.66 -3.13
CA THR A 167 -4.37 -10.43 -3.72
C THR A 167 -2.86 -10.48 -3.70
N LEU A 168 -2.23 -10.99 -2.64
CA LEU A 168 -0.78 -11.14 -2.56
C LEU A 168 -0.24 -12.10 -3.63
N ILE A 169 -0.90 -13.24 -3.84
CA ILE A 169 -0.51 -14.22 -4.87
C ILE A 169 -0.66 -13.62 -6.27
N ILE A 170 -1.80 -13.01 -6.57
CA ILE A 170 -2.10 -12.43 -7.89
C ILE A 170 -1.10 -11.31 -8.20
N LEU A 171 -0.97 -10.32 -7.33
CA LEU A 171 -0.07 -9.18 -7.56
C LEU A 171 1.39 -9.62 -7.57
N GLY A 172 1.80 -10.50 -6.66
CA GLY A 172 3.17 -11.03 -6.64
C GLY A 172 3.53 -11.77 -7.94
N THR A 173 2.62 -12.58 -8.46
CA THR A 173 2.82 -13.34 -9.72
C THR A 173 2.92 -12.42 -10.93
N VAL A 174 2.25 -11.26 -10.91
CA VAL A 174 2.31 -10.29 -12.01
C VAL A 174 3.53 -9.38 -11.88
N PHE A 175 3.69 -8.73 -10.73
CA PHE A 175 4.65 -7.63 -10.58
C PHE A 175 6.08 -8.08 -10.27
N ILE A 176 6.30 -9.22 -9.60
CA ILE A 176 7.66 -9.71 -9.36
C ILE A 176 8.37 -10.04 -10.68
N PRO A 177 7.77 -10.81 -11.63
CA PRO A 177 8.37 -11.02 -12.93
C PRO A 177 8.50 -9.72 -13.75
N LEU A 178 7.47 -8.86 -13.70
CA LEU A 178 7.48 -7.58 -14.44
C LEU A 178 8.68 -6.71 -14.03
N GLU A 179 8.91 -6.56 -12.73
CA GLU A 179 10.06 -5.83 -12.19
C GLU A 179 11.38 -6.54 -12.45
N GLY A 180 11.40 -7.87 -12.49
CA GLY A 180 12.59 -8.65 -12.84
C GLY A 180 13.04 -8.42 -14.30
N PHE A 181 12.11 -8.51 -15.25
CA PHE A 181 12.43 -8.38 -16.69
C PHE A 181 12.62 -6.92 -17.12
N PHE A 182 11.90 -5.99 -16.51
CA PHE A 182 11.85 -4.59 -16.94
C PHE A 182 12.33 -3.60 -15.89
N ALA A 183 13.17 -4.05 -14.94
CA ALA A 183 13.70 -3.26 -13.84
C ALA A 183 14.18 -1.86 -14.28
N LYS A 184 13.69 -0.82 -13.61
CA LYS A 184 14.30 0.52 -13.67
C LYS A 184 15.64 0.52 -12.91
N ASN A 185 15.60 0.09 -11.64
CA ASN A 185 16.79 -0.08 -10.81
C ASN A 185 17.17 -1.56 -10.79
N LYS A 186 18.13 -1.99 -11.62
CA LYS A 186 18.53 -3.40 -11.74
C LYS A 186 19.22 -3.97 -10.50
N ASP A 187 19.89 -3.12 -9.74
CA ASP A 187 20.60 -3.52 -8.51
C ASP A 187 19.66 -3.66 -7.30
N GLN A 188 18.39 -3.25 -7.44
CA GLN A 188 17.41 -3.37 -6.38
C GLN A 188 16.99 -4.84 -6.22
N LYS A 189 17.27 -5.40 -5.04
CA LYS A 189 16.91 -6.77 -4.68
C LYS A 189 15.40 -6.91 -4.45
N LEU A 190 14.85 -8.10 -4.71
CA LEU A 190 13.44 -8.42 -4.41
C LEU A 190 13.11 -8.17 -2.92
N LEU A 191 13.98 -8.63 -2.03
CA LEU A 191 13.84 -8.44 -0.58
C LEU A 191 14.54 -7.15 -0.13
N ARG A 192 14.26 -6.02 -0.79
CA ARG A 192 14.90 -4.72 -0.53
C ARG A 192 14.64 -4.15 0.86
N VAL A 193 15.41 -3.15 1.27
CA VAL A 193 15.14 -2.42 2.52
C VAL A 193 13.70 -1.86 2.49
N GLY A 194 12.93 -2.12 3.54
CA GLY A 194 11.53 -1.70 3.69
C GLY A 194 10.49 -2.77 3.37
N TRP A 195 10.82 -3.85 2.65
CA TRP A 195 9.82 -4.83 2.19
C TRP A 195 9.01 -5.48 3.35
N VAL A 196 9.65 -5.72 4.50
CA VAL A 196 8.98 -6.30 5.69
C VAL A 196 7.93 -5.33 6.25
N THR A 197 8.22 -4.03 6.18
CA THR A 197 7.30 -2.98 6.62
C THR A 197 6.16 -2.83 5.62
N ASP A 198 6.46 -2.83 4.33
CA ASP A 198 5.47 -2.74 3.27
C ASP A 198 4.51 -3.95 3.32
N MET A 199 5.05 -5.17 3.52
CA MET A 199 4.24 -6.38 3.71
C MET A 199 3.28 -6.28 4.90
N LYS A 200 3.68 -5.62 5.99
CA LYS A 200 2.79 -5.41 7.15
C LYS A 200 1.67 -4.43 6.84
N TYR A 201 1.96 -3.38 6.08
CA TYR A 201 0.92 -2.46 5.60
C TYR A 201 -0.02 -3.12 4.61
N PHE A 202 0.52 -3.93 3.69
CA PHE A 202 -0.26 -4.75 2.78
C PHE A 202 -1.20 -5.68 3.56
N MET A 203 -0.69 -6.45 4.52
CA MET A 203 -1.51 -7.32 5.36
C MET A 203 -2.57 -6.54 6.15
N PHE A 204 -2.19 -5.44 6.81
CA PHE A 204 -3.10 -4.65 7.62
C PHE A 204 -4.24 -4.04 6.80
N SER A 205 -3.94 -3.52 5.61
CA SER A 205 -4.94 -2.91 4.72
C SER A 205 -5.94 -3.94 4.14
N HIS A 206 -5.50 -5.16 3.86
CA HIS A 206 -6.33 -6.21 3.27
C HIS A 206 -7.12 -6.99 4.33
N VAL A 207 -6.47 -7.40 5.43
CA VAL A 207 -7.16 -8.07 6.54
C VAL A 207 -8.17 -7.12 7.19
N GLY A 208 -7.84 -5.84 7.30
CA GLY A 208 -8.70 -4.79 7.85
C GLY A 208 -9.79 -4.29 6.90
N ILE A 209 -10.02 -4.91 5.74
CA ILE A 209 -10.97 -4.44 4.72
C ILE A 209 -12.36 -4.16 5.28
N GLN A 210 -12.85 -5.01 6.19
CA GLN A 210 -14.15 -4.82 6.81
C GLN A 210 -14.16 -3.61 7.76
N LEU A 211 -13.13 -3.45 8.59
CA LEU A 211 -12.99 -2.28 9.45
C LEU A 211 -12.99 -0.99 8.63
N PHE A 212 -12.25 -0.96 7.52
CA PHE A 212 -12.25 0.21 6.64
C PHE A 212 -13.59 0.44 5.99
N SER A 213 -14.28 -0.61 5.53
CA SER A 213 -15.62 -0.51 4.94
C SER A 213 -16.63 0.01 5.96
N PHE A 214 -16.57 -0.48 7.20
CA PHE A 214 -17.40 0.01 8.31
C PHE A 214 -17.14 1.49 8.61
N LEU A 215 -15.88 1.93 8.65
CA LEU A 215 -15.52 3.32 8.94
C LEU A 215 -15.79 4.30 7.77
N THR A 216 -16.04 3.79 6.56
CA THR A 216 -16.16 4.63 5.36
C THR A 216 -17.49 4.44 4.64
N VAL A 217 -17.75 3.23 4.14
CA VAL A 217 -18.94 2.89 3.35
C VAL A 217 -20.22 3.00 4.19
N MET A 218 -20.24 2.46 5.41
CA MET A 218 -21.46 2.44 6.22
C MET A 218 -21.98 3.84 6.60
N PRO A 219 -21.15 4.80 7.06
CA PRO A 219 -21.58 6.18 7.24
C PRO A 219 -22.10 6.84 5.96
N ILE A 220 -21.43 6.60 4.82
CA ILE A 220 -21.85 7.14 3.52
C ILE A 220 -23.23 6.60 3.13
N GLN A 221 -23.43 5.28 3.23
CA GLN A 221 -24.72 4.65 2.94
C GLN A 221 -25.82 5.16 3.87
N TYR A 222 -25.54 5.23 5.18
CA TYR A 222 -26.48 5.79 6.15
C TYR A 222 -26.88 7.22 5.79
N TRP A 223 -25.92 8.09 5.46
CA TRP A 223 -26.24 9.46 5.05
C TRP A 223 -27.07 9.49 3.76
N ILE A 224 -26.70 8.71 2.75
CA ILE A 224 -27.35 8.73 1.44
C ILE A 224 -28.79 8.20 1.48
N THR A 225 -29.09 7.21 2.32
CA THR A 225 -30.48 6.72 2.49
C THR A 225 -31.40 7.72 3.20
N HIS A 226 -30.84 8.74 3.86
CA HIS A 226 -31.59 9.82 4.51
C HIS A 226 -31.65 11.11 3.67
N LEU A 227 -30.98 11.15 2.52
CA LEU A 227 -31.10 12.26 1.58
C LEU A 227 -32.38 12.11 0.74
N PRO A 228 -33.01 13.23 0.31
CA PRO A 228 -34.07 13.17 -0.69
C PRO A 228 -33.61 12.42 -1.95
N HIS A 229 -34.56 11.81 -2.67
CA HIS A 229 -34.27 11.11 -3.91
C HIS A 229 -33.41 11.97 -4.85
N ASN A 230 -32.21 11.49 -5.17
CA ASN A 230 -31.32 12.15 -6.11
C ASN A 230 -31.81 11.87 -7.54
N PRO A 231 -32.30 12.88 -8.28
CA PRO A 231 -32.87 12.67 -9.62
C PRO A 231 -31.83 12.24 -10.65
N ILE A 232 -30.53 12.36 -10.36
CA ILE A 232 -29.43 11.99 -11.27
C ILE A 232 -29.22 10.46 -11.31
N VAL A 233 -29.49 9.76 -10.21
CA VAL A 233 -29.18 8.32 -10.07
C VAL A 233 -29.80 7.46 -11.18
N PRO A 234 -31.10 7.61 -11.53
CA PRO A 234 -31.69 6.82 -12.60
C PRO A 234 -31.02 7.03 -13.97
N TYR A 235 -30.57 8.26 -14.27
CA TYR A 235 -29.89 8.56 -15.53
C TYR A 235 -28.52 7.91 -15.60
N VAL A 236 -27.73 7.96 -14.50
CA VAL A 236 -26.42 7.30 -14.43
C VAL A 236 -26.58 5.78 -14.55
N GLN A 237 -27.55 5.20 -13.85
CA GLN A 237 -27.81 3.75 -13.91
C GLN A 237 -28.25 3.26 -15.29
N ALA A 238 -28.96 4.10 -16.06
CA ALA A 238 -29.40 3.77 -17.42
C ALA A 238 -28.28 3.81 -18.46
N GLN A 239 -27.13 4.40 -18.16
CA GLN A 239 -25.98 4.44 -19.06
C GLN A 239 -25.35 3.04 -19.25
N PRO A 240 -24.69 2.77 -20.39
CA PRO A 240 -23.92 1.54 -20.54
C PRO A 240 -22.75 1.46 -19.56
N ILE A 241 -22.42 0.24 -19.12
CA ILE A 241 -21.42 -0.02 -18.07
C ILE A 241 -20.03 0.57 -18.39
N TRP A 242 -19.62 0.57 -19.67
CA TRP A 242 -18.31 1.12 -20.07
C TRP A 242 -18.24 2.63 -19.88
N LEU A 243 -19.36 3.35 -20.06
CA LEU A 243 -19.42 4.80 -19.86
C LEU A 243 -19.34 5.11 -18.36
N GLN A 244 -20.13 4.39 -17.56
CA GLN A 244 -20.08 4.48 -16.10
C GLN A 244 -18.66 4.21 -15.55
N PHE A 245 -17.93 3.26 -16.13
CA PHE A 245 -16.53 3.00 -15.76
C PHE A 245 -15.61 4.20 -16.05
N ILE A 246 -15.75 4.85 -17.21
CA ILE A 246 -14.97 6.04 -17.55
C ILE A 246 -15.35 7.20 -16.62
N GLU A 247 -16.64 7.41 -16.38
CA GLU A 247 -17.12 8.44 -15.45
C GLU A 247 -16.57 8.21 -14.04
N LEU A 248 -16.57 6.97 -13.55
CA LEU A 248 -15.95 6.59 -12.27
C LEU A 248 -14.47 6.99 -12.21
N LEU A 249 -13.68 6.69 -13.24
CA LEU A 249 -12.28 7.12 -13.30
C LEU A 249 -12.14 8.64 -13.19
N ILE A 250 -13.01 9.39 -13.89
CA ILE A 250 -12.97 10.85 -13.89
C ILE A 250 -13.36 11.40 -12.52
N VAL A 251 -14.55 11.07 -12.01
CA VAL A 251 -15.11 11.71 -10.81
C VAL A 251 -14.36 11.28 -9.55
N VAL A 252 -13.95 10.02 -9.46
CA VAL A 252 -13.23 9.52 -8.30
C VAL A 252 -11.80 10.06 -8.30
N ASP A 253 -11.10 10.05 -9.44
CA ASP A 253 -9.76 10.64 -9.49
C ASP A 253 -9.77 12.15 -9.24
N PHE A 254 -10.83 12.85 -9.64
CA PHE A 254 -10.96 14.27 -9.34
C PHE A 254 -11.05 14.55 -7.84
N THR A 255 -11.90 13.81 -7.11
CA THR A 255 -12.01 14.01 -5.66
C THR A 255 -10.75 13.58 -4.92
N THR A 256 -10.11 12.49 -5.34
CA THR A 256 -8.85 12.02 -4.74
C THR A 256 -7.67 12.91 -5.11
N TYR A 257 -7.63 13.52 -6.30
CA TYR A 257 -6.61 14.52 -6.70
C TYR A 257 -6.56 15.67 -5.69
N TRP A 258 -7.72 16.23 -5.32
CA TRP A 258 -7.77 17.34 -4.37
C TRP A 258 -7.37 16.92 -2.95
N LEU A 259 -7.79 15.72 -2.52
CA LEU A 259 -7.34 15.17 -1.24
C LEU A 259 -5.81 14.97 -1.27
N HIS A 260 -5.27 14.42 -2.35
CA HIS A 260 -3.85 14.13 -2.50
C HIS A 260 -3.02 15.41 -2.52
N ARG A 261 -3.45 16.42 -3.28
CA ARG A 261 -2.87 17.76 -3.24
C ARG A 261 -2.92 18.35 -1.83
N ALA A 262 -4.04 18.25 -1.14
CA ALA A 262 -4.15 18.71 0.25
C ALA A 262 -3.20 17.94 1.19
N MET A 263 -2.97 16.65 0.94
CA MET A 263 -2.01 15.84 1.70
C MET A 263 -0.56 16.31 1.52
N HIS A 264 -0.20 16.93 0.40
CA HIS A 264 1.12 17.57 0.22
C HIS A 264 1.17 19.00 0.76
N GLU A 265 0.14 19.79 0.46
CA GLU A 265 0.14 21.24 0.72
C GLU A 265 -0.25 21.60 2.17
N VAL A 266 -0.95 20.72 2.87
CA VAL A 266 -1.37 20.93 4.27
C VAL A 266 -0.47 20.15 5.21
N ASN A 267 0.39 20.87 5.94
CA ASN A 267 1.34 20.33 6.92
C ASN A 267 0.78 19.30 7.91
N PHE A 268 -0.50 19.38 8.29
CA PHE A 268 -1.13 18.39 9.16
C PHE A 268 -1.36 17.05 8.44
N LEU A 269 -1.90 17.10 7.22
CA LEU A 269 -2.18 15.93 6.40
C LEU A 269 -0.90 15.28 5.88
N TRP A 270 0.09 16.09 5.51
CA TRP A 270 1.43 15.64 5.10
C TRP A 270 2.08 14.71 6.11
N ARG A 271 1.80 14.85 7.41
CA ARG A 271 2.40 13.95 8.40
C ARG A 271 2.01 12.49 8.21
N PHE A 272 0.78 12.26 7.76
CA PHE A 272 0.29 10.92 7.48
C PHE A 272 0.82 10.45 6.13
N HIS A 273 0.71 11.30 5.11
CA HIS A 273 1.12 10.98 3.75
C HIS A 273 2.64 10.87 3.56
N ALA A 274 3.45 11.56 4.38
CA ALA A 274 4.90 11.40 4.39
C ALA A 274 5.32 9.95 4.71
N ILE A 275 4.47 9.16 5.39
CA ILE A 275 4.73 7.73 5.61
C ILE A 275 4.74 6.99 4.27
N HIS A 276 3.83 7.33 3.36
CA HIS A 276 3.82 6.81 1.99
C HIS A 276 5.10 7.20 1.24
N HIS A 277 5.45 8.49 1.24
CA HIS A 277 6.68 9.01 0.64
C HIS A 277 7.98 8.60 1.38
N SER A 278 7.90 7.86 2.48
CA SER A 278 9.10 7.46 3.23
C SER A 278 9.92 6.36 2.55
N SER A 279 9.42 5.77 1.46
CA SER A 279 10.15 4.71 0.76
C SER A 279 11.32 5.29 -0.02
N GLU A 280 12.53 4.83 0.31
CA GLU A 280 13.76 5.17 -0.41
C GLU A 280 13.94 4.28 -1.67
N HIS A 281 13.09 3.27 -1.82
CA HIS A 281 13.10 2.32 -2.92
C HIS A 281 11.66 2.07 -3.40
N MET A 282 11.45 2.23 -4.69
CA MET A 282 10.14 2.01 -5.33
C MET A 282 10.06 0.59 -5.87
N ASP A 283 8.95 -0.08 -5.55
CA ASP A 283 8.50 -1.32 -6.17
C ASP A 283 6.98 -1.43 -5.99
N TRP A 284 6.40 -2.50 -6.51
CA TRP A 284 4.97 -2.78 -6.44
C TRP A 284 4.44 -2.82 -5.01
N LEU A 285 5.25 -3.26 -4.04
CA LEU A 285 4.84 -3.38 -2.64
C LEU A 285 4.87 -2.01 -1.94
N ALA A 286 5.67 -1.05 -2.41
CA ALA A 286 5.74 0.31 -1.85
C ALA A 286 4.38 1.03 -1.86
N SER A 287 3.51 0.72 -2.84
CA SER A 287 2.13 1.24 -2.92
C SER A 287 1.31 0.97 -1.64
N SER A 288 1.61 -0.11 -0.93
CA SER A 288 0.83 -0.50 0.27
C SER A 288 1.10 0.38 1.50
N ARG A 289 2.22 1.13 1.55
CA ARG A 289 2.66 1.86 2.74
C ARG A 289 1.81 3.12 3.00
N LEU A 290 0.59 2.93 3.46
CA LEU A 290 -0.37 3.99 3.76
C LEU A 290 -0.70 4.02 5.24
N HIS A 291 -0.69 5.20 5.85
CA HIS A 291 -1.12 5.34 7.24
C HIS A 291 -2.64 5.07 7.36
N ILE A 292 -3.10 4.51 8.50
CA ILE A 292 -4.52 4.18 8.69
C ILE A 292 -5.48 5.36 8.46
N VAL A 293 -5.09 6.55 8.92
CA VAL A 293 -5.85 7.80 8.71
C VAL A 293 -5.96 8.12 7.23
N GLU A 294 -4.88 7.95 6.48
CA GLU A 294 -4.86 8.16 5.04
C GLU A 294 -5.71 7.13 4.31
N VAL A 295 -5.67 5.85 4.70
CA VAL A 295 -6.54 4.80 4.15
C VAL A 295 -8.02 5.15 4.36
N ILE A 296 -8.40 5.61 5.55
CA ILE A 296 -9.79 6.00 5.84
C ILE A 296 -10.19 7.23 5.01
N MET A 297 -9.36 8.27 4.97
CA MET A 297 -9.64 9.50 4.22
C MET A 297 -9.77 9.22 2.72
N THR A 298 -8.81 8.51 2.13
CA THR A 298 -8.78 8.20 0.70
C THR A 298 -9.96 7.31 0.31
N ARG A 299 -10.26 6.26 1.06
CA ARG A 299 -11.44 5.41 0.81
C ARG A 299 -12.74 6.17 0.96
N PHE A 300 -12.89 7.01 1.98
CA PHE A 300 -14.08 7.82 2.18
C PHE A 300 -14.31 8.78 1.00
N ILE A 301 -13.30 9.58 0.65
CA ILE A 301 -13.38 10.56 -0.45
C ILE A 301 -13.57 9.88 -1.82
N ALA A 302 -12.93 8.72 -2.03
CA ALA A 302 -13.08 7.97 -3.28
C ALA A 302 -14.47 7.33 -3.41
N THR A 303 -15.04 6.86 -2.30
CA THR A 303 -16.33 6.15 -2.28
C THR A 303 -17.52 7.10 -2.34
N LEU A 304 -17.37 8.32 -1.82
CA LEU A 304 -18.43 9.32 -1.78
C LEU A 304 -19.09 9.59 -3.14
N PRO A 305 -18.37 9.95 -4.22
CA PRO A 305 -19.00 10.17 -5.53
C PRO A 305 -19.63 8.90 -6.12
N ILE A 306 -19.11 7.72 -5.77
CA ILE A 306 -19.65 6.43 -6.26
C ILE A 306 -21.10 6.27 -5.79
N PHE A 307 -21.34 6.45 -4.49
CA PHE A 307 -22.67 6.30 -3.93
C PHE A 307 -23.58 7.49 -4.21
N LEU A 308 -23.05 8.72 -4.25
CA LEU A 308 -23.85 9.91 -4.56
C LEU A 308 -24.44 9.87 -5.97
N LEU A 309 -23.68 9.36 -6.95
CA LEU A 309 -24.12 9.25 -8.34
C LEU A 309 -24.84 7.93 -8.64
N GLY A 310 -24.71 6.93 -7.77
CA GLY A 310 -25.49 5.69 -7.84
C GLY A 310 -25.08 4.75 -8.97
N PHE A 311 -23.79 4.70 -9.31
CA PHE A 311 -23.26 3.82 -10.36
C PHE A 311 -23.64 2.35 -10.17
N HIS A 312 -23.86 1.66 -11.28
CA HIS A 312 -24.17 0.23 -11.31
C HIS A 312 -23.01 -0.60 -10.74
N THR A 313 -23.34 -1.61 -9.94
CA THR A 313 -22.37 -2.43 -9.20
C THR A 313 -21.30 -3.05 -10.12
N SER A 314 -21.66 -3.48 -11.33
CA SER A 314 -20.70 -4.02 -12.30
C SER A 314 -19.65 -2.99 -12.76
N ALA A 315 -20.04 -1.73 -12.95
CA ALA A 315 -19.10 -0.66 -13.30
C ALA A 315 -18.16 -0.36 -12.12
N VAL A 316 -18.70 -0.34 -10.90
CA VAL A 316 -17.92 -0.19 -9.66
C VAL A 316 -16.92 -1.33 -9.49
N PHE A 317 -17.31 -2.59 -9.72
CA PHE A 317 -16.39 -3.72 -9.66
C PHE A 317 -15.28 -3.62 -10.71
N ALA A 318 -15.61 -3.28 -11.96
CA ALA A 318 -14.61 -3.07 -13.01
C ALA A 318 -13.61 -1.96 -12.63
N TYR A 319 -14.11 -0.85 -12.07
CA TYR A 319 -13.29 0.24 -11.54
C TYR A 319 -12.38 -0.24 -10.40
N LEU A 320 -12.90 -0.97 -9.41
CA LEU A 320 -12.13 -1.49 -8.28
C LEU A 320 -11.02 -2.45 -8.72
N VAL A 321 -11.29 -3.32 -9.69
CA VAL A 321 -10.26 -4.20 -10.29
C VAL A 321 -9.19 -3.36 -10.98
N PHE A 322 -9.58 -2.42 -11.83
CA PHE A 322 -8.65 -1.55 -12.53
C PHE A 322 -7.72 -0.80 -11.55
N ILE A 323 -8.26 -0.12 -10.54
CA ILE A 323 -7.44 0.66 -9.61
C ILE A 323 -6.53 -0.22 -8.75
N SER A 324 -6.96 -1.45 -8.43
CA SER A 324 -6.17 -2.38 -7.62
C SER A 324 -4.90 -2.82 -8.34
N PHE A 325 -4.95 -2.98 -9.66
CA PHE A 325 -3.75 -3.24 -10.48
C PHE A 325 -3.00 -1.95 -10.81
N HIS A 326 -3.72 -0.89 -11.19
CA HIS A 326 -3.11 0.34 -11.66
C HIS A 326 -2.31 1.06 -10.56
N ALA A 327 -2.85 1.15 -9.35
CA ALA A 327 -2.16 1.77 -8.22
C ALA A 327 -0.84 1.05 -7.90
N ILE A 328 -0.81 -0.28 -8.00
CA ILE A 328 0.41 -1.08 -7.82
C ILE A 328 1.38 -0.87 -8.98
N PHE A 329 0.86 -0.85 -10.22
CA PHE A 329 1.65 -0.66 -11.43
C PHE A 329 2.43 0.66 -11.43
N ILE A 330 1.79 1.78 -11.08
CA ILE A 330 2.47 3.09 -11.09
C ILE A 330 3.58 3.20 -10.03
N HIS A 331 3.63 2.32 -9.04
CA HIS A 331 4.74 2.26 -8.06
C HIS A 331 5.85 1.29 -8.48
N SER A 332 5.56 0.35 -9.36
CA SER A 332 6.47 -0.75 -9.70
C SER A 332 7.83 -0.26 -10.20
N ASN A 333 8.88 -1.05 -9.92
CA ASN A 333 10.25 -0.80 -10.34
C ASN A 333 10.46 -1.08 -11.84
N VAL A 334 9.68 -0.45 -12.72
CA VAL A 334 9.75 -0.68 -14.17
C VAL A 334 10.26 0.54 -14.91
N ARG A 335 11.07 0.33 -15.94
CA ARG A 335 11.66 1.40 -16.77
C ARG A 335 10.73 1.95 -17.86
N PHE A 336 9.45 1.59 -17.81
CA PHE A 336 8.50 1.92 -18.86
C PHE A 336 8.24 3.42 -18.96
N ARG A 337 8.19 3.91 -20.20
CA ARG A 337 7.86 5.30 -20.53
C ARG A 337 6.77 5.27 -21.59
N PHE A 338 5.68 6.00 -21.36
CA PHE A 338 4.53 6.04 -22.27
C PHE A 338 4.27 7.48 -22.72
N PRO A 339 5.11 8.04 -23.62
CA PRO A 339 5.09 9.48 -23.94
C PRO A 339 3.76 10.00 -24.50
N TYR A 340 2.97 9.12 -25.13
CA TYR A 340 1.65 9.45 -25.68
C TYR A 340 0.50 9.25 -24.67
N LEU A 341 0.64 8.30 -23.74
CA LEU A 341 -0.41 7.98 -22.75
C LEU A 341 -0.24 8.70 -21.41
N ARG A 342 0.94 9.26 -21.14
CA ARG A 342 1.29 9.93 -19.86
C ARG A 342 0.41 11.10 -19.45
N TRP A 343 -0.47 11.59 -20.33
CA TRP A 343 -1.43 12.67 -20.03
C TRP A 343 -2.85 12.15 -19.78
N LEU A 344 -3.16 10.93 -20.21
CA LEU A 344 -4.48 10.31 -20.10
C LEU A 344 -4.54 9.36 -18.91
N ILE A 345 -3.47 8.62 -18.68
CA ILE A 345 -3.34 7.64 -17.62
C ILE A 345 -1.99 7.80 -16.92
N ALA A 346 -2.00 7.76 -15.58
CA ALA A 346 -0.78 7.88 -14.80
C ALA A 346 0.11 6.67 -15.07
N THR A 347 1.41 6.91 -15.17
CA THR A 347 2.41 5.91 -15.53
C THR A 347 3.41 5.72 -14.38
N PRO A 348 4.20 4.64 -14.38
CA PRO A 348 5.31 4.50 -13.44
C PRO A 348 6.24 5.70 -13.45
N GLU A 349 6.58 6.24 -14.63
CA GLU A 349 7.37 7.47 -14.76
C GLU A 349 6.71 8.66 -14.05
N PHE A 350 5.42 8.90 -14.28
CA PHE A 350 4.68 10.01 -13.68
C PHE A 350 4.65 9.93 -12.15
N HIS A 351 4.32 8.76 -11.61
CA HIS A 351 4.17 8.59 -10.18
C HIS A 351 5.52 8.43 -9.47
N HIS A 352 6.57 7.95 -10.13
CA HIS A 352 7.92 7.99 -9.58
C HIS A 352 8.44 9.42 -9.45
N TRP A 353 8.09 10.31 -10.40
CA TRP A 353 8.37 11.74 -10.24
C TRP A 353 7.61 12.36 -9.07
N HIS A 354 6.35 11.96 -8.86
CA HIS A 354 5.60 12.36 -7.66
C HIS A 354 6.29 11.93 -6.36
N HIS A 355 6.81 10.71 -6.31
CA HIS A 355 7.54 10.18 -5.15
C HIS A 355 8.97 10.72 -4.99
N SER A 356 9.47 11.48 -5.98
CA SER A 356 10.85 11.90 -5.99
C SER A 356 11.13 12.98 -4.95
N SER A 357 12.27 12.85 -4.26
CA SER A 357 12.80 13.85 -3.35
C SER A 357 13.71 14.88 -4.02
N GLU A 358 13.81 14.83 -5.36
CA GLU A 358 14.53 15.81 -6.15
C GLU A 358 13.81 17.16 -6.11
N LYS A 359 14.57 18.24 -5.91
CA LYS A 359 14.02 19.60 -5.73
C LYS A 359 12.94 20.02 -6.75
N PRO A 360 13.08 19.79 -8.08
CA PRO A 360 12.05 20.21 -9.04
C PRO A 360 10.76 19.36 -8.99
N ALA A 361 10.79 18.20 -8.33
CA ALA A 361 9.69 17.24 -8.27
C ALA A 361 8.81 17.38 -7.01
N ILE A 362 9.27 18.16 -6.03
CA ILE A 362 8.51 18.43 -4.80
C ILE A 362 7.18 19.12 -5.12
N ASP A 363 6.09 18.64 -4.52
CA ASP A 363 4.74 19.18 -4.69
C ASP A 363 4.29 19.17 -6.16
N LYS A 364 4.45 18.01 -6.83
CA LYS A 364 4.06 17.77 -8.23
C LYS A 364 3.31 16.45 -8.40
N ASN A 365 2.58 16.34 -9.52
CA ASN A 365 1.99 15.10 -10.03
C ASN A 365 1.02 14.42 -9.03
N TYR A 366 -0.03 15.12 -8.58
CA TYR A 366 -0.97 14.63 -7.57
C TYR A 366 -2.04 13.65 -8.10
N ALA A 367 -2.29 13.58 -9.40
CA ALA A 367 -3.30 12.67 -9.93
C ALA A 367 -2.91 11.21 -9.67
N ALA A 368 -3.87 10.39 -9.22
CA ALA A 368 -3.63 8.96 -9.03
C ALA A 368 -3.80 8.21 -10.36
N PHE A 369 -4.73 8.67 -11.20
CA PHE A 369 -5.10 8.00 -12.45
C PHE A 369 -5.01 8.89 -13.69
N ILE A 370 -5.38 10.18 -13.61
CA ILE A 370 -5.54 11.06 -14.77
C ILE A 370 -4.61 12.29 -14.64
N PRO A 371 -3.37 12.22 -15.16
CA PRO A 371 -2.40 13.32 -15.13
C PRO A 371 -2.89 14.65 -15.72
N LEU A 372 -3.96 14.63 -16.52
CA LEU A 372 -4.59 15.85 -17.05
C LEU A 372 -4.94 16.85 -15.94
N TYR A 373 -5.31 16.40 -14.74
CA TYR A 373 -5.56 17.32 -13.62
C TYR A 373 -4.32 18.12 -13.25
N ASP A 374 -3.14 17.51 -13.22
CA ASP A 374 -1.89 18.22 -12.98
C ASP A 374 -1.51 19.19 -14.09
N VAL A 375 -1.91 18.92 -15.33
CA VAL A 375 -1.75 19.87 -16.45
C VAL A 375 -2.67 21.07 -16.24
N VAL A 376 -3.96 20.83 -16.00
CA VAL A 376 -4.99 21.87 -15.82
C VAL A 376 -4.67 22.75 -14.61
N PHE A 377 -4.27 22.14 -13.49
CA PHE A 377 -3.99 22.84 -12.24
C PHE A 377 -2.51 23.19 -12.03
N LYS A 378 -1.70 23.08 -13.09
CA LYS A 378 -0.29 23.52 -13.16
C LYS A 378 0.63 22.91 -12.10
N SER A 379 0.44 21.64 -11.78
CA SER A 379 1.25 20.84 -10.85
C SER A 379 2.06 19.73 -11.53
N VAL A 380 2.10 19.69 -12.87
CA VAL A 380 2.83 18.63 -13.57
C VAL A 380 4.34 18.87 -13.65
N TYR A 381 5.12 17.80 -13.48
CA TYR A 381 6.56 17.74 -13.71
C TYR A 381 6.95 16.40 -14.34
N MET A 382 7.40 16.44 -15.59
CA MET A 382 7.70 15.25 -16.42
C MET A 382 8.89 15.51 -17.35
N PRO A 383 10.12 15.58 -16.83
CA PRO A 383 11.31 15.76 -17.66
C PRO A 383 11.61 14.50 -18.51
N ASN A 384 12.53 14.61 -19.46
CA ASN A 384 12.86 13.53 -20.38
C ASN A 384 13.78 12.42 -19.79
N HIS A 385 13.75 12.20 -18.48
CA HIS A 385 14.44 11.11 -17.79
C HIS A 385 13.60 10.61 -16.60
N LEU A 386 14.00 9.48 -16.01
CA LEU A 386 13.31 8.89 -14.86
C LEU A 386 13.86 9.45 -13.55
N ALA A 387 13.01 9.58 -12.53
CA ALA A 387 13.41 9.96 -11.17
C ALA A 387 14.47 9.02 -10.59
N SER A 388 15.34 9.54 -9.73
CA SER A 388 16.50 8.80 -9.20
C SER A 388 16.56 8.75 -7.68
N ILE A 389 16.03 9.76 -7.00
CA ILE A 389 16.08 9.88 -5.53
C ILE A 389 14.65 9.90 -4.98
N TYR A 390 14.42 9.09 -3.93
CA TYR A 390 13.13 8.94 -3.23
C TYR A 390 13.30 9.16 -1.73
N GLY A 391 12.20 9.09 -0.97
CA GLY A 391 12.19 9.30 0.48
C GLY A 391 11.76 10.72 0.87
N THR A 392 11.70 11.00 2.17
CA THR A 392 11.30 12.32 2.68
C THR A 392 12.47 13.31 2.73
N VAL A 393 12.22 14.58 2.38
CA VAL A 393 13.23 15.66 2.46
C VAL A 393 13.32 16.25 3.87
N GLY A 394 14.53 16.43 4.37
CA GLY A 394 14.81 17.14 5.63
C GLY A 394 14.62 16.34 6.92
N TYR A 395 14.03 15.14 6.86
CA TYR A 395 13.94 14.22 8.00
C TYR A 395 13.82 12.77 7.52
N LYS A 396 14.15 11.82 8.41
CA LYS A 396 13.99 10.38 8.16
C LYS A 396 12.86 9.81 9.02
N ILE A 397 11.86 9.24 8.36
CA ILE A 397 10.82 8.47 9.04
C ILE A 397 11.38 7.11 9.44
N PRO A 398 11.14 6.62 10.67
CA PRO A 398 11.59 5.29 11.06
C PRO A 398 10.96 4.21 10.18
N ASN A 399 11.75 3.24 9.72
CA ASN A 399 11.23 2.12 8.90
C ASN A 399 10.42 1.08 9.70
N SER A 400 10.16 1.29 11.01
CA SER A 400 9.38 0.33 11.80
C SER A 400 7.90 0.66 11.73
N PHE A 401 7.08 -0.29 11.29
CA PHE A 401 5.61 -0.20 11.22
C PHE A 401 5.01 0.53 12.43
N VAL A 402 5.21 0.02 13.65
CA VAL A 402 4.67 0.62 14.89
C VAL A 402 5.15 2.06 15.13
N LYS A 403 6.43 2.34 14.80
CA LYS A 403 6.97 3.70 14.93
C LYS A 403 6.37 4.64 13.90
N GLN A 404 6.00 4.16 12.71
CA GLN A 404 5.32 4.95 11.67
C GLN A 404 3.88 5.30 12.10
N PHE A 405 3.12 4.38 12.70
CA PHE A 405 1.77 4.68 13.23
C PHE A 405 1.75 5.84 14.23
N THR A 406 2.76 5.92 15.09
CA THR A 406 2.82 6.96 16.12
C THR A 406 3.54 8.23 15.66
N TRP A 407 4.27 8.17 14.55
CA TRP A 407 5.11 9.28 14.07
C TRP A 407 4.34 10.59 13.82
N PRO A 408 3.16 10.60 13.15
CA PRO A 408 2.40 11.82 12.88
C PRO A 408 2.02 12.60 14.14
N PHE A 409 1.88 11.89 15.26
CA PHE A 409 1.41 12.44 16.53
C PHE A 409 2.55 12.93 17.44
N LYS A 410 3.83 12.57 17.17
CA LYS A 410 4.97 12.87 18.08
C LYS A 410 5.15 14.35 18.40
N ARG A 411 5.00 15.24 17.42
CA ARG A 411 5.11 16.70 17.65
C ARG A 411 3.99 17.22 18.54
N TYR A 412 2.79 16.64 18.47
CA TYR A 412 1.66 17.00 19.32
C TYR A 412 1.86 16.47 20.75
N VAL A 413 2.27 15.20 20.90
CA VAL A 413 2.60 14.59 22.20
C VAL A 413 3.71 15.38 22.91
N ASN A 414 4.77 15.78 22.20
CA ASN A 414 5.85 16.59 22.77
C ASN A 414 5.37 17.99 23.19
N LYS A 415 4.41 18.58 22.47
CA LYS A 415 3.79 19.87 22.83
C LYS A 415 2.89 19.74 24.06
N LEU A 416 2.10 18.67 24.16
CA LEU A 416 1.27 18.38 25.34
C LEU A 416 2.14 18.09 26.57
N LYS A 417 3.20 17.28 26.44
CA LYS A 417 4.15 17.04 27.54
C LYS A 417 4.80 18.32 28.06
N LYS A 418 5.16 19.26 27.17
CA LYS A 418 5.66 20.58 27.57
C LYS A 418 4.61 21.49 28.21
N ARG A 419 3.33 21.28 27.92
CA ARG A 419 2.21 22.06 28.48
C ARG A 419 1.83 21.54 29.86
N PHE A 420 1.68 20.23 30.03
CA PHE A 420 1.33 19.61 31.31
C PHE A 420 2.52 19.40 32.25
N GLY A 421 3.74 19.30 31.73
CA GLY A 421 4.96 19.28 32.55
C GLY A 421 5.42 20.65 33.05
N LYS A 422 4.68 21.72 32.74
CA LYS A 422 4.89 23.06 33.29
C LYS A 422 3.99 23.37 34.49
N ASP A 423 3.01 22.50 34.78
CA ASP A 423 2.07 22.68 35.90
C ASP A 423 2.44 21.79 37.11
N SER A 424 3.64 21.21 37.13
CA SER A 424 4.12 20.30 38.18
C SER A 424 5.53 20.65 38.69
N VAL A 425 5.84 21.95 38.80
CA VAL A 425 7.00 22.45 39.56
C VAL A 425 6.54 23.57 40.48
#